data_AF-A0ABD0YBS9-F1
#
_entry.id   AF-A0ABD0YBS9-F1
#
_cell.length_a   1.000
_cell.length_b   1.000
_cell.length_c   1.000
_cell.angle_alpha   90.00
_cell.angle_beta   90.00
_cell.angle_gamma   90.00
#
_symmetry.space_group_name_H-M   'P 1'
#
loop_
_entity.id
_entity.type
_entity.pdbx_description
1 polymer ?
#
loop_
_entity_poly.entity_id
_entity_poly.type
_entity_poly.pdbx_seq_one_letter_code
_entity_poly.pdbx_strand_id
1 'polypeptide(L)'
;MVTDCINPIIGIFLSNYIFIGIEIVVTFISDGPIIKSVGPNRLTTVNLYGEAWFDCEAEANPTPSYQWLQRISGGLASSAVRSNDARLHIRNATYHHQGEYICRVANYIGGKERPVQSDPVALQVVGKPDTDS
;
A
#
# COMPACT_ATOMS: atom_id res chain seq x y z
N MET A 1 -5.28 28.50 49.44
CA MET A 1 -5.46 27.13 48.92
C MET A 1 -6.75 27.14 48.15
N VAL A 2 -6.67 27.36 46.83
CA VAL A 2 -7.83 27.28 45.94
C VAL A 2 -7.82 25.90 45.31
N THR A 3 -8.87 25.14 45.59
CA THR A 3 -9.17 23.83 45.03
C THR A 3 -9.74 24.04 43.62
N ASP A 4 -8.93 23.81 42.59
CA ASP A 4 -9.41 23.71 41.21
C ASP A 4 -9.74 22.24 40.90
N CYS A 5 -11.03 21.93 40.84
CA CYS A 5 -11.55 20.67 40.33
C CYS A 5 -11.42 20.65 38.80
N ILE A 6 -10.28 20.19 38.29
CA ILE A 6 -10.14 19.86 36.86
C ILE A 6 -10.92 18.55 36.61
N ASN A 7 -12.12 18.70 36.05
CA ASN A 7 -12.96 17.59 35.58
C ASN A 7 -12.21 16.73 34.54
N PRO A 8 -12.17 15.40 34.66
CA PRO A 8 -11.54 14.54 33.66
C PRO A 8 -12.58 14.23 32.58
N ILE A 9 -12.68 15.07 31.54
CA ILE A 9 -13.36 14.62 30.32
C ILE A 9 -12.36 13.73 29.58
N ILE A 10 -12.30 12.47 30.01
CA ILE A 10 -11.71 11.38 29.25
C ILE A 10 -12.56 11.31 27.98
N GLY A 11 -12.04 11.87 26.89
CA GLY A 11 -12.65 11.77 25.57
C GLY A 11 -12.79 10.30 25.22
N ILE A 12 -14.03 9.81 25.22
CA ILE A 12 -14.37 8.48 24.71
C ILE A 12 -14.29 8.59 23.18
N PHE A 13 -13.23 8.04 22.59
CA PHE A 13 -13.06 7.99 21.13
C PHE A 13 -13.93 6.88 20.55
N LEU A 14 -15.14 7.22 20.10
CA LEU A 14 -15.91 6.37 19.20
C LEU A 14 -15.96 7.05 17.83
N SER A 15 -15.21 6.52 16.87
CA SER A 15 -15.38 6.68 15.43
C SER A 15 -15.82 8.05 14.91
N ASN A 16 -14.89 9.03 14.93
CA ASN A 16 -14.97 10.35 14.25
C ASN A 16 -15.69 11.50 14.99
N TYR A 17 -16.07 11.33 16.25
CA TYR A 17 -16.74 12.37 17.03
C TYR A 17 -15.88 12.82 18.22
N ILE A 18 -15.70 14.14 18.37
CA ILE A 18 -15.18 14.74 19.60
C ILE A 18 -16.33 15.41 20.34
N PHE A 19 -16.49 15.06 21.62
CA PHE A 19 -17.47 15.69 22.51
C PHE A 19 -16.81 16.84 23.28
N ILE A 20 -17.21 18.08 22.99
CA ILE A 20 -16.82 19.27 23.76
C ILE A 20 -18.09 19.76 24.46
N GLY A 21 -18.34 19.28 25.68
CA GLY A 21 -19.61 19.54 26.37
C GLY A 21 -20.76 18.71 25.79
N ILE A 22 -21.81 19.38 25.29
CA ILE A 22 -22.98 18.76 24.59
C ILE A 22 -22.90 18.87 23.06
N GLU A 23 -21.88 19.54 22.52
CA GLU A 23 -21.70 19.68 21.08
C GLU A 23 -20.94 18.48 20.50
N ILE A 24 -21.48 17.93 19.42
CA ILE A 24 -20.84 16.90 18.61
C ILE A 24 -20.03 17.61 17.54
N VAL A 25 -18.71 17.58 17.65
CA VAL A 25 -17.82 18.06 16.60
C VAL A 25 -17.44 16.87 15.73
N VAL A 26 -17.86 16.90 14.46
CA VAL A 26 -17.38 15.97 13.43
C VAL A 26 -15.98 16.42 13.04
N THR A 27 -14.96 15.69 13.48
CA THR A 27 -13.58 15.97 13.08
C THR A 27 -13.21 15.15 11.86
N PHE A 28 -12.82 15.84 10.78
CA PHE A 28 -12.21 15.20 9.62
C PHE A 28 -10.76 14.86 9.97
N ILE A 29 -10.55 13.75 10.68
CA ILE A 29 -9.22 13.22 10.96
C ILE A 29 -8.67 12.72 9.62
N SER A 30 -7.43 13.10 9.29
CA SER A 30 -6.75 12.65 8.08
C SER A 30 -5.38 12.13 8.46
N ASP A 31 -5.11 10.89 8.06
CA ASP A 31 -3.91 10.12 8.37
C ASP A 31 -3.18 9.79 7.08
N GLY A 32 -1.86 9.99 7.07
CA GLY A 32 -1.00 9.61 5.95
C GLY A 32 -1.07 8.10 5.67
N PRO A 33 -0.71 7.66 4.46
CA PRO A 33 -0.76 6.25 4.13
C PRO A 33 0.38 5.51 4.81
N ILE A 34 0.05 4.37 5.41
CA ILE A 34 0.97 3.45 6.07
C ILE A 34 0.75 2.07 5.47
N ILE A 35 1.80 1.50 4.87
CA ILE A 35 1.78 0.13 4.35
C ILE A 35 1.97 -0.82 5.54
N LYS A 36 1.04 -1.76 5.71
CA LYS A 36 1.07 -2.79 6.75
C LYS A 36 1.77 -4.05 6.28
N SER A 37 1.48 -4.48 5.04
CA SER A 37 2.01 -5.72 4.49
C SER A 37 2.14 -5.64 2.98
N VAL A 38 3.10 -6.38 2.43
CA VAL A 38 3.33 -6.50 0.98
C VAL A 38 3.74 -7.93 0.61
N GLY A 39 3.10 -8.47 -0.43
CA GLY A 39 3.29 -9.81 -0.97
C GLY A 39 2.64 -10.92 -0.14
N PRO A 40 2.70 -12.17 -0.60
CA PRO A 40 2.68 -13.33 0.29
C PRO A 40 4.08 -13.62 0.87
N ASN A 41 5.15 -13.29 0.14
CA ASN A 41 6.56 -13.43 0.53
C ASN A 41 7.42 -12.38 -0.19
N ARG A 42 8.67 -12.18 0.27
CA ARG A 42 9.65 -11.30 -0.39
C ARG A 42 10.12 -11.82 -1.76
N LEU A 43 10.07 -13.13 -1.96
CA LEU A 43 10.42 -13.79 -3.22
C LEU A 43 9.34 -14.81 -3.56
N THR A 44 8.71 -14.65 -4.72
CA THR A 44 7.74 -15.58 -5.27
C THR A 44 8.34 -16.24 -6.50
N THR A 45 8.46 -17.56 -6.47
CA THR A 45 8.91 -18.36 -7.61
C THR A 45 7.70 -18.99 -8.29
N VAL A 46 7.56 -18.78 -9.60
CA VAL A 46 6.44 -19.30 -10.40
C VAL A 46 6.98 -20.03 -11.62
N ASN A 47 6.28 -21.08 -12.06
CA ASN A 47 6.62 -21.75 -13.32
C ASN A 47 6.30 -20.85 -14.52
N LEU A 48 6.98 -21.05 -15.65
CA LEU A 48 6.63 -20.44 -16.92
C LEU A 48 5.17 -20.75 -17.26
N TYR A 49 4.42 -19.73 -17.69
CA TYR A 49 2.97 -19.76 -17.91
C TYR A 49 2.12 -19.99 -16.65
N GLY A 50 2.73 -19.93 -15.46
CA GLY A 50 2.00 -19.98 -14.19
C GLY A 50 1.33 -18.66 -13.84
N GLU A 51 0.63 -18.65 -12.70
CA GLU A 51 0.00 -17.46 -12.13
C GLU A 51 0.69 -17.05 -10.83
N ALA A 52 0.81 -15.75 -10.61
CA ALA A 52 1.33 -15.18 -9.38
C ALA A 52 0.55 -13.93 -9.00
N TRP A 53 0.46 -13.65 -7.70
CA TRP A 53 -0.14 -12.42 -7.22
C TRP A 53 0.67 -11.83 -6.06
N PHE A 54 0.58 -10.51 -5.93
CA PHE A 54 1.09 -9.77 -4.80
C PHE A 54 -0.03 -8.90 -4.23
N ASP A 55 -0.18 -8.95 -2.92
CA ASP A 55 -1.12 -8.11 -2.18
C ASP A 55 -0.37 -6.96 -1.51
N CYS A 56 -1.02 -5.82 -1.38
CA CYS A 56 -0.50 -4.67 -0.66
C CYS A 56 -1.60 -4.14 0.24
N GLU A 57 -1.37 -4.19 1.54
CA GLU A 57 -2.31 -3.72 2.54
C GLU A 57 -1.80 -2.41 3.11
N ALA A 58 -2.62 -1.37 3.06
CA ALA A 58 -2.28 -0.08 3.63
C ALA A 58 -3.48 0.58 4.30
N GLU A 59 -3.19 1.31 5.37
CA GLU A 59 -4.14 2.16 6.07
C GLU A 59 -3.87 3.61 5.69
N ALA A 60 -4.91 4.34 5.29
CA ALA A 60 -4.84 5.77 5.08
C ALA A 60 -6.24 6.38 5.21
N ASN A 61 -6.28 7.65 5.61
CA ASN A 61 -7.51 8.41 5.67
C ASN A 61 -7.25 9.83 5.11
N PRO A 62 -7.86 10.26 3.99
CA PRO A 62 -8.86 9.58 3.17
C PRO A 62 -8.34 8.30 2.48
N THR A 63 -9.27 7.52 1.90
CA THR A 63 -8.99 6.26 1.20
C THR A 63 -7.79 6.38 0.25
N PRO A 64 -6.79 5.49 0.36
CA PRO A 64 -5.61 5.57 -0.48
C PRO A 64 -5.85 5.04 -1.89
N SER A 65 -5.01 5.48 -2.80
CA SER A 65 -4.80 4.93 -4.14
C SER A 65 -3.57 4.01 -4.13
N TYR A 66 -3.60 2.97 -4.96
CA TYR A 66 -2.54 1.96 -5.07
C TYR A 66 -1.92 1.99 -6.46
N GLN A 67 -0.63 1.68 -6.55
CA GLN A 67 0.08 1.48 -7.80
C GLN A 67 1.18 0.43 -7.62
N TRP A 68 1.20 -0.57 -8.49
CA TRP A 68 2.28 -1.54 -8.56
C TRP A 68 3.30 -1.14 -9.60
N LEU A 69 4.54 -0.95 -9.15
CA LEU A 69 5.66 -0.50 -9.96
C LEU A 69 6.64 -1.65 -10.15
N GLN A 70 6.89 -2.07 -11.38
CA GLN A 70 7.98 -3.01 -11.68
C GLN A 70 9.25 -2.21 -11.99
N ARG A 71 10.33 -2.54 -11.29
CA ARG A 71 11.65 -1.95 -11.53
C ARG A 71 12.20 -2.47 -12.86
N ILE A 72 12.58 -1.55 -13.76
CA ILE A 72 13.20 -1.86 -15.04
C ILE A 72 14.69 -1.53 -14.95
N SER A 73 15.53 -2.26 -15.70
CA SER A 73 16.96 -1.98 -15.86
C SER A 73 17.16 -0.51 -16.26
N GLY A 74 17.73 0.29 -15.35
CA GLY A 74 17.81 1.75 -15.45
C GLY A 74 17.59 2.48 -14.10
N GLY A 75 17.14 1.76 -13.07
CA GLY A 75 16.97 2.28 -11.70
C GLY A 75 15.53 2.66 -11.37
N LEU A 76 15.31 3.28 -10.20
CA LEU A 76 13.95 3.63 -9.73
C LEU A 76 13.24 4.63 -10.67
N ALA A 77 14.01 5.43 -11.41
CA ALA A 77 13.51 6.39 -12.41
C ALA A 77 12.85 5.72 -13.62
N SER A 78 13.16 4.45 -13.88
CA SER A 78 12.56 3.63 -14.94
C SER A 78 11.75 2.51 -14.29
N SER A 79 10.57 2.86 -13.77
CA SER A 79 9.61 1.88 -13.25
C SER A 79 8.36 1.85 -14.16
N ALA A 80 7.89 0.65 -14.51
CA ALA A 80 6.65 0.47 -15.26
C ALA A 80 5.48 0.28 -14.30
N VAL A 81 4.39 1.02 -14.51
CA VAL A 81 3.13 0.77 -13.79
C VAL A 81 2.51 -0.52 -14.33
N ARG A 82 2.26 -1.49 -13.45
CA ARG A 82 1.69 -2.80 -13.78
C ARG A 82 0.24 -2.97 -13.34
N SER A 83 -0.17 -2.28 -12.28
CA SER A 83 -1.56 -2.26 -11.80
C SER A 83 -1.80 -1.00 -10.97
N ASN A 84 -3.07 -0.58 -10.84
CA ASN A 84 -3.51 0.48 -9.90
C ASN A 84 -4.39 -0.08 -8.76
N ASP A 85 -4.44 -1.40 -8.62
CA ASP A 85 -5.19 -2.09 -7.57
C ASP A 85 -4.28 -2.45 -6.39
N ALA A 86 -4.88 -2.71 -5.22
CA ALA A 86 -4.16 -3.24 -4.07
C ALA A 86 -3.51 -4.60 -4.35
N ARG A 87 -4.12 -5.41 -5.22
CA ARG A 87 -3.59 -6.71 -5.68
C ARG A 87 -3.06 -6.62 -7.10
N LEU A 88 -1.80 -7.00 -7.31
CA LEU A 88 -1.26 -7.28 -8.62
C LEU A 88 -1.49 -8.74 -8.97
N HIS A 89 -2.16 -9.01 -10.09
CA HIS A 89 -2.35 -10.36 -10.60
C HIS A 89 -1.61 -10.52 -11.94
N ILE A 90 -0.62 -11.42 -11.95
CA ILE A 90 0.18 -11.76 -13.12
C ILE A 90 -0.31 -13.11 -13.64
N ARG A 91 -0.94 -13.09 -14.81
CA ARG A 91 -1.40 -14.29 -15.52
C ARG A 91 -0.39 -14.68 -16.60
N ASN A 92 -0.21 -15.97 -16.83
CA ASN A 92 0.73 -16.50 -17.81
C ASN A 92 2.12 -15.86 -17.64
N ALA A 93 2.73 -16.05 -16.48
CA ALA A 93 4.02 -15.46 -16.13
C ALA A 93 5.11 -15.89 -17.14
N THR A 94 5.90 -14.92 -17.59
CA THR A 94 6.98 -15.10 -18.57
C THR A 94 8.25 -14.45 -18.03
N TYR A 95 9.41 -14.72 -18.64
CA TYR A 95 10.68 -14.09 -18.22
C TYR A 95 10.66 -12.55 -18.25
N HIS A 96 9.75 -11.92 -19.01
CA HIS A 96 9.56 -10.47 -19.00
C HIS A 96 8.90 -9.93 -17.71
N HIS A 97 8.20 -10.79 -16.99
CA HIS A 97 7.60 -10.47 -15.70
C HIS A 97 8.60 -10.67 -14.54
N GLN A 98 9.75 -11.28 -14.79
CA GLN A 98 10.78 -11.43 -13.76
C GLN A 98 11.31 -10.07 -13.32
N GLY A 99 11.52 -9.90 -12.02
CA GLY A 99 12.10 -8.68 -11.46
C GLY A 99 11.49 -8.29 -10.12
N GLU A 100 11.76 -7.05 -9.71
CA GLU A 100 11.30 -6.49 -8.45
C GLU A 100 10.09 -5.59 -8.65
N TYR A 101 9.15 -5.70 -7.73
CA TYR A 101 7.89 -4.97 -7.69
C TYR A 101 7.79 -4.19 -6.37
N ILE A 102 7.30 -2.96 -6.46
CA ILE A 102 7.08 -2.07 -5.32
C ILE A 102 5.65 -1.60 -5.35
N CYS A 103 4.97 -1.68 -4.21
CA CYS A 103 3.67 -1.06 -4.03
C CYS A 103 3.86 0.41 -3.63
N ARG A 104 3.34 1.33 -4.45
CA ARG A 104 3.21 2.76 -4.13
C ARG A 104 1.77 3.01 -3.69
N VAL A 105 1.62 3.55 -2.48
CA VAL A 105 0.33 3.91 -1.91
C VAL A 105 0.31 5.42 -1.70
N ALA A 106 -0.77 6.10 -2.08
CA ALA A 106 -0.87 7.54 -1.93
C ALA A 106 -2.27 7.99 -1.53
N ASN A 107 -2.37 8.94 -0.62
CA ASN A 107 -3.64 9.65 -0.36
C ASN A 107 -3.45 11.17 -0.50
N TYR A 108 -4.58 11.90 -0.57
CA TYR A 108 -4.58 13.35 -0.68
C TYR A 108 -5.04 13.97 0.64
N ILE A 109 -4.15 14.70 1.31
CA ILE A 109 -4.43 15.38 2.57
C ILE A 109 -4.23 16.88 2.37
N GLY A 110 -5.29 17.67 2.59
CA GLY A 110 -5.24 19.13 2.41
C GLY A 110 -4.83 19.55 1.00
N GLY A 111 -5.25 18.80 -0.03
CA GLY A 111 -4.92 19.06 -1.44
C GLY A 111 -3.50 18.67 -1.86
N LYS A 112 -2.73 17.99 -1.00
CA LYS A 112 -1.39 17.50 -1.30
C LYS A 112 -1.36 15.98 -1.31
N GLU A 113 -0.73 15.40 -2.34
CA GLU A 113 -0.47 13.97 -2.40
C GLU A 113 0.59 13.59 -1.35
N ARG A 114 0.33 12.53 -0.59
CA ARG A 114 1.26 11.91 0.36
C ARG A 114 1.53 10.48 -0.10
N PRO A 115 2.61 10.22 -0.85
CA PRO A 115 2.95 8.88 -1.28
C PRO A 115 3.88 8.16 -0.28
N VAL A 116 3.73 6.84 -0.18
CA VAL A 116 4.62 5.91 0.51
C VAL A 116 4.90 4.71 -0.40
N GLN A 117 6.08 4.10 -0.28
CA GLN A 117 6.47 2.91 -1.07
C GLN A 117 6.80 1.76 -0.12
N SER A 118 6.46 0.54 -0.54
CA SER A 118 6.77 -0.68 0.20
C SER A 118 8.22 -1.10 0.02
N ASP A 119 8.66 -2.06 0.86
CA ASP A 119 9.81 -2.89 0.52
C ASP A 119 9.58 -3.61 -0.81
N PRO A 120 10.64 -3.90 -1.59
CA PRO A 120 10.51 -4.60 -2.87
C PRO A 120 10.18 -6.08 -2.65
N VAL A 121 9.30 -6.61 -3.51
CA VAL A 121 9.03 -8.05 -3.65
C VAL A 121 9.51 -8.54 -5.02
N ALA A 122 10.11 -9.72 -5.07
CA ALA A 122 10.68 -10.27 -6.29
C ALA A 122 9.80 -11.38 -6.87
N LEU A 123 9.64 -11.38 -8.19
CA LEU A 123 9.10 -12.50 -8.95
C LEU A 123 10.23 -13.19 -9.69
N GLN A 124 10.36 -14.51 -9.53
CA GLN A 124 11.27 -15.36 -10.29
C GLN A 124 10.47 -16.35 -11.12
N VAL A 125 10.78 -16.44 -12.42
CA VAL A 125 10.11 -17.37 -13.32
C VAL A 125 11.05 -18.53 -13.64
N VAL A 126 10.61 -19.76 -13.37
CA VAL A 126 11.37 -20.99 -13.64
C VAL A 126 10.66 -21.83 -14.70
N GLY A 127 11.43 -22.44 -15.59
CA GLY A 127 10.86 -23.23 -16.68
C GLY A 127 11.95 -23.69 -17.62
N LYS A 128 11.65 -24.71 -18.45
CA LYS A 128 12.51 -25.02 -19.60
C LYS A 128 12.49 -23.76 -20.48
N PRO A 129 13.67 -23.23 -20.90
CA PRO A 129 13.68 -22.16 -21.87
C PRO A 129 12.88 -22.60 -23.09
N ASP A 130 12.03 -21.73 -23.62
CA ASP A 130 11.38 -21.93 -24.91
C ASP A 130 12.48 -21.91 -25.99
N THR A 131 13.19 -23.02 -26.13
CA THR A 131 13.96 -23.32 -27.33
C THR A 131 12.93 -23.66 -28.37
N ASP A 132 12.53 -22.66 -29.14
CA ASP A 132 11.80 -22.84 -30.39
C ASP A 132 12.54 -23.91 -31.21
N SER A 133 11.78 -24.93 -31.58
CA SER A 133 12.20 -26.18 -32.23
C SER A 133 12.58 -25.98 -33.69
#